data_AF-X1R0A9-F1
#
_entry.id   AF-X1R0A9-F1
#
_cell.length_a   1.000
_cell.length_b   1.000
_cell.length_c   1.000
_cell.angle_alpha   90.00
_cell.angle_beta   90.00
_cell.angle_gamma   90.00
#
_symmetry.space_group_name_H-M   'P 1'
#
loop_
_entity.id
_entity.type
_entity.pdbx_description
1 polymer ?
#
loop_
_entity_poly.entity_id
_entity_poly.type
_entity_poly.pdbx_seq_one_letter_code
_entity_poly.pdbx_strand_id
1 'polypeptide(L)'
;MKTTAMFIGPLNPDLPDRDSQGLNMAVNCIPLAKSYGPFKDHVPDMEVLPDPCVGARSVQSYALVGYSYAGTLDQIYQRTGDTWTARGRDTPGDYTAAYWEFLSFNDDIIT
;
A
#
# COMPACT_ATOMS: atom_id res chain seq x y z
N MET A 1 5.69 -5.46 12.55
CA MET A 1 6.79 -6.40 12.24
C MET A 1 8.01 -5.55 11.93
N LYS A 2 9.05 -5.55 12.78
CA LYS A 2 10.29 -4.79 12.52
C LYS A 2 11.04 -5.53 11.41
N THR A 3 10.99 -5.01 10.19
CA THR A 3 11.78 -5.53 9.08
C THR A 3 13.21 -5.12 9.31
N THR A 4 14.00 -5.99 9.91
CA THR A 4 15.45 -5.81 10.00
C THR A 4 15.97 -5.77 8.56
N ALA A 5 16.38 -4.59 8.08
CA ALA A 5 17.04 -4.46 6.79
C ALA A 5 18.31 -5.32 6.81
N MET A 6 18.22 -6.51 6.23
CA MET A 6 19.38 -7.38 6.03
C MET A 6 20.20 -6.70 4.95
N PHE A 7 21.27 -6.01 5.34
CA PHE A 7 22.23 -5.45 4.41
C PHE A 7 22.93 -6.61 3.70
N ILE A 8 22.47 -6.93 2.50
CA ILE A 8 23.21 -7.78 1.58
C ILE A 8 24.44 -6.96 1.16
N GLY A 9 25.64 -7.55 1.22
CA GLY A 9 26.93 -6.85 1.10
C GLY A 9 27.11 -5.99 -0.17
N PRO A 10 28.23 -5.24 -0.28
CA PRO A 10 28.47 -4.32 -1.40
C PRO A 10 28.43 -5.03 -2.77
N LEU A 11 27.81 -4.38 -3.77
CA LEU A 11 27.76 -4.88 -5.15
C LEU A 11 29.12 -4.68 -5.83
N ASN A 12 29.80 -5.78 -6.18
CA ASN A 12 31.14 -5.78 -6.78
C ASN A 12 31.17 -6.66 -8.04
N PRO A 13 30.52 -6.25 -9.15
CA PRO A 13 30.37 -7.10 -10.33
C PRO A 13 31.67 -7.27 -11.13
N ASP A 14 32.68 -6.47 -10.80
CA ASP A 14 34.02 -6.48 -11.39
C ASP A 14 35.00 -7.41 -10.65
N LEU A 15 34.60 -7.95 -9.49
CA LEU A 15 35.39 -8.96 -8.80
C LEU A 15 35.04 -10.36 -9.32
N PRO A 16 35.99 -11.30 -9.29
CA PRO A 16 35.71 -12.70 -9.61
C PRO A 16 34.58 -13.24 -8.73
N ASP A 17 33.66 -14.00 -9.33
CA ASP A 17 32.54 -14.64 -8.63
C ASP A 17 33.02 -15.52 -7.45
N ARG A 18 34.20 -16.12 -7.62
CA ARG A 18 34.86 -16.94 -6.60
C ARG A 18 35.76 -16.09 -5.71
N ASP A 19 35.53 -16.15 -4.40
CA ASP A 19 36.26 -15.44 -3.34
C ASP A 19 36.04 -13.91 -3.24
N SER A 20 35.02 -13.35 -3.91
CA SER A 20 34.61 -11.96 -3.65
C SER A 20 33.57 -11.89 -2.53
N GLN A 21 33.78 -10.98 -1.57
CA GLN A 21 32.83 -10.72 -0.47
C GLN A 21 31.64 -9.84 -0.90
N GLY A 22 31.42 -9.70 -2.22
CA GLY A 22 30.41 -8.80 -2.79
C GLY A 22 29.31 -9.54 -3.53
N LEU A 23 28.22 -8.83 -3.83
CA LEU A 23 27.15 -9.35 -4.66
C LEU A 23 27.49 -9.17 -6.15
N ASN A 24 27.09 -10.15 -6.96
CA ASN A 24 27.13 -10.07 -8.43
C ASN A 24 25.82 -9.52 -9.03
N MET A 25 24.74 -9.49 -8.23
CA MET A 25 23.41 -9.04 -8.67
C MET A 25 22.72 -8.25 -7.55
N ALA A 26 22.17 -7.08 -7.90
CA ALA A 26 21.32 -6.28 -7.02
C ALA A 26 19.85 -6.56 -7.33
N VAL A 27 19.11 -7.13 -6.38
CA VAL A 27 17.66 -7.35 -6.47
C VAL A 27 16.97 -6.32 -5.58
N ASN A 28 15.81 -5.82 -5.99
CA ASN A 28 15.03 -4.81 -5.27
C ASN A 28 15.83 -3.53 -4.92
N CYS A 29 16.47 -2.92 -5.92
CA CYS A 29 17.24 -1.69 -5.74
C CYS A 29 16.79 -0.60 -6.73
N ILE A 30 16.98 0.66 -6.35
CA ILE A 30 16.75 1.83 -7.20
C ILE A 30 18.07 2.17 -7.91
N PRO A 31 18.08 2.30 -9.25
CA PRO A 31 19.27 2.75 -9.98
C PRO A 31 19.56 4.23 -9.65
N LEU A 32 20.79 4.50 -9.23
CA LEU A 32 21.34 5.84 -9.02
C LEU A 32 22.41 6.12 -10.08
N ALA A 33 22.80 7.39 -10.24
CA ALA A 33 23.72 7.82 -11.29
C ALA A 33 25.09 7.09 -11.31
N LYS A 34 25.53 6.51 -10.19
CA LYS A 34 26.80 5.78 -10.07
C LYS A 34 26.70 4.50 -9.22
N SER A 35 25.52 4.10 -8.78
CA SER A 35 25.34 2.97 -7.84
C SER A 35 23.90 2.48 -7.81
N TYR A 36 23.62 1.47 -6.99
CA TYR A 36 22.26 1.04 -6.67
C TYR A 36 21.98 1.32 -5.20
N GLY A 37 20.84 1.92 -4.90
CA GLY A 37 20.38 2.20 -3.55
C GLY A 37 19.26 1.26 -3.10
N PRO A 38 19.06 1.05 -1.79
CA PRO A 38 17.91 0.30 -1.30
C PRO A 38 16.61 1.04 -1.67
N PHE A 39 15.51 0.29 -1.80
CA PHE A 39 14.20 0.93 -1.84
C PHE A 39 13.98 1.78 -0.59
N LYS A 40 13.30 2.91 -0.76
CA LYS A 40 12.88 3.73 0.38
C LYS A 40 11.94 2.90 1.24
N ASP A 41 12.08 3.05 2.56
CA ASP A 41 11.17 2.41 3.49
C ASP A 41 9.75 2.93 3.27
N HIS A 42 8.75 2.07 3.50
CA HIS A 42 7.36 2.46 3.42
C HIS A 42 7.02 3.29 4.67
N VAL A 43 7.06 4.61 4.52
CA VAL A 43 6.59 5.52 5.56
C VAL A 43 5.07 5.58 5.48
N PRO A 44 4.34 5.33 6.58
CA PRO A 44 2.90 5.54 6.59
C PRO A 44 2.63 7.02 6.33
N ASP A 45 1.94 7.29 5.25
CA ASP A 45 1.52 8.64 4.85
C ASP A 45 0.28 9.10 5.64
N MET A 46 -0.50 8.16 6.18
CA MET A 46 -1.82 8.41 6.76
C MET A 46 -2.16 7.40 7.87
N GLU A 47 -3.26 7.65 8.59
CA GLU A 47 -3.79 6.72 9.58
C GLU A 47 -4.05 5.34 8.98
N VAL A 48 -3.70 4.31 9.75
CA VAL A 48 -3.85 2.93 9.33
C VAL A 48 -5.33 2.56 9.31
N LEU A 49 -5.72 1.76 8.32
CA LEU A 49 -7.03 1.13 8.33
C LEU A 49 -7.11 0.16 9.54
N PRO A 50 -8.25 0.04 10.23
CA PRO A 50 -8.36 -0.83 11.40
C PRO A 50 -8.01 -2.29 11.14
N ASP A 51 -8.28 -2.78 9.93
CA ASP A 51 -8.06 -4.17 9.50
C ASP A 51 -7.51 -4.25 8.07
N PRO A 52 -7.02 -5.42 7.62
CA PRO A 52 -6.52 -5.60 6.26
C PRO A 52 -7.54 -5.22 5.19
N CYS A 53 -7.10 -4.43 4.22
CA CYS A 53 -7.92 -4.01 3.10
C CYS A 53 -8.10 -5.18 2.12
N VAL A 54 -9.35 -5.53 1.81
CA VAL A 54 -9.73 -6.58 0.83
C VAL A 54 -10.30 -6.00 -0.48
N GLY A 55 -10.45 -4.69 -0.56
CA GLY A 55 -10.81 -3.97 -1.78
C GLY A 55 -10.81 -2.47 -1.55
N ALA A 56 -10.35 -1.71 -2.53
CA ALA A 56 -10.33 -0.26 -2.45
C ALA A 56 -10.66 0.39 -3.79
N ARG A 57 -11.27 1.57 -3.73
CA ARG A 57 -11.57 2.38 -4.91
C ARG A 57 -11.43 3.86 -4.58
N SER A 58 -10.73 4.59 -5.43
CA SER A 58 -10.69 6.06 -5.38
C SER A 58 -11.59 6.62 -6.48
N VAL A 59 -12.36 7.64 -6.12
CA VAL A 59 -13.21 8.39 -7.05
C VAL A 59 -13.00 9.87 -6.85
N GLN A 60 -13.33 10.64 -7.88
CA GLN A 60 -13.36 12.09 -7.84
C GLN A 60 -14.78 12.54 -8.15
N SER A 61 -15.35 13.36 -7.27
CA SER A 61 -16.64 14.01 -7.52
C SER A 61 -16.50 15.11 -8.57
N TYR A 62 -17.61 15.53 -9.17
CA TYR A 62 -17.67 16.68 -10.07
C TYR A 62 -17.15 17.99 -9.45
N ALA A 63 -17.16 18.10 -8.12
CA ALA A 63 -16.57 19.21 -7.37
C ALA A 63 -15.02 19.11 -7.22
N LEU A 64 -14.37 18.19 -7.94
CA LEU A 64 -12.93 17.89 -7.88
C LEU A 64 -12.42 17.37 -6.53
N VAL A 65 -13.33 17.03 -5.62
CA VAL A 65 -13.00 16.42 -4.33
C VAL A 65 -12.76 14.93 -4.53
N GLY A 66 -11.58 14.46 -4.11
CA GLY A 66 -11.22 13.04 -4.14
C GLY A 66 -11.69 12.32 -2.88
N TYR A 67 -12.35 11.18 -3.08
CA TYR A 67 -12.73 10.27 -2.02
C TYR A 67 -12.08 8.92 -2.27
N SER A 68 -11.50 8.33 -1.23
CA SER A 68 -11.00 6.94 -1.28
C SER A 68 -11.86 6.07 -0.40
N TYR A 69 -12.22 4.91 -0.88
CA TYR A 69 -12.98 3.91 -0.16
C TYR A 69 -12.10 2.68 0.00
N ALA A 70 -12.10 2.10 1.18
CA ALA A 70 -11.41 0.87 1.50
C ALA A 70 -12.33 -0.02 2.31
N GLY A 71 -12.46 -1.27 1.90
CA GLY A 71 -13.25 -2.27 2.62
C GLY A 71 -12.34 -3.27 3.33
N THR A 72 -12.66 -3.54 4.59
CA THR A 72 -12.14 -4.65 5.39
C THR A 72 -13.04 -5.87 5.19
N LEU A 73 -12.80 -6.98 5.88
CA LEU A 73 -13.67 -8.16 5.77
C LEU A 73 -15.12 -7.88 6.16
N ASP A 74 -15.35 -6.90 7.02
CA ASP A 74 -16.58 -6.69 7.76
C ASP A 74 -17.16 -5.27 7.69
N GLN A 75 -16.44 -4.32 7.08
CA GLN A 75 -16.82 -2.92 7.06
C GLN A 75 -16.22 -2.18 5.86
N ILE A 76 -16.92 -1.15 5.36
CA ILE A 76 -16.34 -0.19 4.41
C ILE A 76 -16.00 1.09 5.15
N TYR A 77 -14.88 1.69 4.78
CA TYR A 77 -14.42 2.98 5.26
C TYR A 77 -14.28 3.94 4.08
N GLN A 78 -14.73 5.17 4.27
CA GLN A 78 -14.43 6.29 3.40
C GLN A 78 -13.34 7.15 4.04
N ARG A 79 -12.35 7.49 3.23
CA ARG A 79 -11.31 8.46 3.55
C ARG A 79 -11.79 9.86 3.21
N THR A 80 -11.61 10.75 4.18
CA THR A 80 -11.66 12.21 3.98
C THR A 80 -10.47 12.81 4.73
N GLY A 81 -9.54 13.45 4.01
CA GLY A 81 -8.25 13.86 4.60
C GLY A 81 -7.41 12.64 5.00
N ASP A 82 -6.93 12.63 6.25
CA ASP A 82 -6.06 11.56 6.78
C ASP A 82 -6.80 10.54 7.65
N THR A 83 -8.13 10.67 7.78
CA THR A 83 -8.95 9.82 8.64
C THR A 83 -9.87 8.89 7.85
N TRP A 84 -10.03 7.67 8.37
CA TRP A 84 -11.00 6.68 7.90
C TRP A 84 -12.30 6.78 8.71
N THR A 85 -13.43 6.96 8.02
CA THR A 85 -14.76 6.95 8.62
C THR A 85 -15.55 5.77 8.10
N ALA A 86 -16.13 4.96 8.98
CA ALA A 86 -16.98 3.86 8.58
C ALA A 86 -18.17 4.38 7.73
N ARG A 87 -18.42 3.72 6.60
CA ARG A 87 -19.56 3.95 5.71
C ARG A 87 -20.31 2.65 5.51
N GLY A 88 -21.63 2.71 5.49
CA GLY A 88 -22.50 1.54 5.47
C GLY A 88 -23.37 1.50 6.73
N ARG A 89 -23.82 0.30 7.11
CA ARG A 89 -24.66 0.10 8.30
C ARG A 89 -23.83 0.31 9.58
N ASP A 90 -24.45 0.88 10.62
CA ASP A 90 -23.77 1.34 11.86
C ASP A 90 -23.10 0.23 12.71
N THR A 91 -23.26 -1.05 12.35
CA THR A 91 -22.73 -2.19 13.10
C THR A 91 -21.63 -2.92 12.31
N PRO A 92 -20.36 -2.90 12.78
CA PRO A 92 -19.29 -3.74 12.23
C PRO A 92 -19.66 -5.23 12.31
N GLY A 93 -19.40 -6.01 11.26
CA GLY A 93 -19.64 -7.47 11.25
C GLY A 93 -20.81 -7.97 10.41
N ASP A 94 -21.66 -7.09 9.90
CA ASP A 94 -22.79 -7.48 9.05
C ASP A 94 -22.35 -7.80 7.61
N TYR A 95 -21.16 -7.35 7.22
CA TYR A 95 -20.54 -7.73 5.96
C TYR A 95 -19.60 -8.91 6.17
N THR A 96 -19.60 -9.84 5.23
CA THR A 96 -18.54 -10.85 5.12
C THR A 96 -18.09 -10.88 3.66
N ALA A 97 -17.07 -10.08 3.36
CA ALA A 97 -16.59 -9.87 2.01
C ALA A 97 -15.21 -10.48 1.83
N ALA A 98 -15.06 -11.42 0.89
CA ALA A 98 -13.76 -11.86 0.42
C ALA A 98 -13.13 -10.86 -0.57
N TYR A 99 -13.97 -10.06 -1.22
CA TYR A 99 -13.63 -8.96 -2.12
C TYR A 99 -14.77 -7.94 -2.10
N TRP A 100 -14.44 -6.68 -2.42
CA TRP A 100 -15.43 -5.61 -2.57
C TRP A 100 -15.60 -5.23 -4.04
N GLU A 101 -16.85 -5.15 -4.47
CA GLU A 101 -17.24 -4.46 -5.68
C GLU A 101 -17.81 -3.10 -5.31
N PHE A 102 -17.37 -2.07 -6.03
CA PHE A 102 -17.83 -0.70 -5.81
C PHE A 102 -18.57 -0.26 -7.05
N LEU A 103 -19.80 0.24 -6.89
CA LEU A 103 -20.62 0.80 -7.95
C LEU A 103 -20.83 2.29 -7.66
N SER A 104 -20.63 3.12 -8.67
CA SER A 104 -20.87 4.57 -8.55
C SER A 104 -22.26 4.90 -9.08
N PHE A 105 -23.08 5.55 -8.25
CA PHE A 105 -24.33 6.15 -8.65
C PHE A 105 -24.29 7.66 -8.37
N ASN A 106 -24.15 8.46 -9.43
CA ASN A 106 -23.85 9.90 -9.33
C ASN A 106 -22.59 10.16 -8.49
N ASP A 107 -22.70 10.93 -7.41
CA ASP A 107 -21.60 11.21 -6.47
C ASP A 107 -21.50 10.16 -5.35
N ASP A 108 -22.47 9.26 -5.23
CA ASP A 108 -22.48 8.22 -4.19
C ASP A 108 -21.81 6.94 -4.68
N ILE A 109 -20.97 6.34 -3.84
CA ILE A 109 -20.53 4.97 -4.01
C ILE A 109 -21.43 4.07 -3.17
N ILE A 110 -22.05 3.11 -3.86
CA ILE A 110 -22.76 1.99 -3.26
C ILE A 110 -21.97 0.72 -3.53
N THR A 111 -22.06 -0.22 -2.60
CA THR A 111 -21.47 -1.56 -2.70
C THR A 111 -22.57 -2.59 -2.74
#